data_AF-A0A7Y5FP03-F1
#
_entry.id   AF-A0A7Y5FP03-F1
#
_cell.length_a   1.000
_cell.length_b   1.000
_cell.length_c   1.000
_cell.angle_alpha   90.00
_cell.angle_beta   90.00
_cell.angle_gamma   90.00
#
_symmetry.space_group_name_H-M   'P 1'
#
loop_
_entity.id
_entity.type
_entity.pdbx_description
1 polymer ?
#
loop_
_entity_poly.entity_id
_entity_poly.type
_entity_poly.pdbx_seq_one_letter_code
_entity_poly.pdbx_strand_id
1 'polypeptide(L)'
;MKEVELSSINKLVLFTLLLIFAGFNAESQKSKIDDQFTELNNSGKVEVAYEDTLSIKYIDAKTIRATWYGPGFHGNLTSSGEVFDQEAFTAAHRTLPFGTMVRVTNLKNDKSVIVKINDRGPGSLYLDLDLSKGAARELDMLLAGVAELKMEIVQFSGVLNPIVSAD
;
A
#
# COMPACT_ATOMS: atom_id res chain seq x y z
N MET A 1 40.67 -27.43 -6.12
CA MET A 1 40.63 -26.11 -5.44
C MET A 1 39.47 -26.13 -4.47
N LYS A 2 39.70 -26.01 -3.17
CA LYS A 2 38.62 -25.93 -2.17
C LYS A 2 38.15 -24.49 -2.09
N GLU A 3 36.85 -24.25 -2.25
CA GLU A 3 36.27 -22.94 -1.97
C GLU A 3 36.49 -22.56 -0.51
N VAL A 4 36.93 -21.33 -0.29
CA VAL A 4 37.10 -20.76 1.04
C VAL A 4 35.72 -20.31 1.52
N GLU A 5 35.04 -21.13 2.33
CA GLU A 5 33.84 -20.67 3.02
C GLU A 5 34.19 -19.54 4.00
N LEU A 6 33.72 -18.34 3.69
CA LEU A 6 33.81 -17.20 4.58
C LEU A 6 32.92 -17.46 5.81
N SER A 7 33.53 -17.49 6.99
CA SER A 7 32.82 -17.59 8.27
C SER A 7 31.76 -16.49 8.38
N SER A 8 30.67 -16.75 9.11
CA SER A 8 29.56 -15.81 9.30
C SER A 8 29.99 -14.44 9.84
N ILE A 9 31.11 -14.39 10.59
CA ILE A 9 31.73 -13.15 11.09
C ILE A 9 32.28 -12.30 9.93
N ASN A 10 32.89 -12.92 8.92
CA ASN A 10 33.44 -12.21 7.77
C ASN A 10 32.34 -11.65 6.84
N LYS A 11 31.18 -12.31 6.77
CA LYS A 11 30.01 -11.80 6.00
C LYS A 11 29.39 -10.56 6.66
N LEU A 12 29.35 -10.52 7.99
CA LEU A 12 28.79 -9.39 8.74
C LEU A 12 29.67 -8.13 8.64
N VAL A 13 31.00 -8.30 8.67
CA VAL A 13 31.97 -7.21 8.49
C VAL A 13 31.92 -6.65 7.08
N LEU A 14 31.75 -7.51 6.06
CA LEU A 14 31.64 -7.07 4.67
C LEU A 14 30.34 -6.28 4.41
N PHE A 15 29.23 -6.70 5.03
CA PHE A 15 27.95 -6.01 4.93
C PHE A 15 27.95 -4.63 5.60
N THR A 16 28.61 -4.51 6.76
CA THR A 16 28.75 -3.21 7.46
C THR A 16 29.64 -2.23 6.70
N LEU A 17 30.74 -2.71 6.09
CA LEU A 17 31.57 -1.88 5.21
C LEU A 17 30.81 -1.36 3.98
N LEU A 18 29.91 -2.17 3.42
CA LEU A 18 29.08 -1.78 2.26
C LEU A 18 28.08 -0.65 2.62
N LEU A 19 27.48 -0.70 3.82
CA LEU A 19 26.56 0.33 4.30
C LEU A 19 27.26 1.68 4.55
N ILE A 20 28.50 1.65 5.06
CA ILE A 20 29.29 2.87 5.27
C ILE A 20 29.64 3.53 3.93
N PHE A 21 30.04 2.74 2.92
CA PHE A 21 30.33 3.25 1.57
C PHE A 21 29.10 3.80 0.84
N ALA A 22 27.92 3.19 1.02
CA ALA A 22 26.66 3.70 0.48
C ALA A 22 26.22 5.01 1.18
N GLY A 23 26.38 5.08 2.51
CA GLY A 23 26.06 6.26 3.30
C GLY A 23 26.94 7.47 2.96
N PHE A 24 28.23 7.27 2.67
CA PHE A 24 29.15 8.36 2.33
C PHE A 24 28.85 9.01 0.96
N ASN A 25 28.41 8.22 -0.03
CA ASN A 25 28.06 8.73 -1.36
C ASN A 25 26.75 9.54 -1.36
N ALA A 26 25.78 9.18 -0.52
CA ALA A 26 24.50 9.89 -0.43
C ALA A 26 24.66 11.29 0.20
N GLU A 27 25.50 11.43 1.23
CA GLU A 27 25.72 12.70 1.93
C GLU A 27 26.44 13.73 1.03
N SER A 28 27.38 13.27 0.18
CA SER A 28 28.11 14.13 -0.75
C SER A 28 27.26 14.68 -1.90
N GLN A 29 26.20 13.98 -2.31
CA GLN A 29 25.26 14.44 -3.34
C GLN A 29 24.26 15.43 -2.74
N LYS A 30 23.81 15.17 -1.52
CA LYS A 30 22.89 16.04 -0.78
C LYS A 30 23.47 17.43 -0.56
N SER A 31 24.73 17.54 -0.14
CA SER A 31 25.36 18.85 0.10
C SER A 31 25.44 19.72 -1.15
N LYS A 32 25.75 19.13 -2.33
CA LYS A 32 25.79 19.86 -3.61
C LYS A 32 24.42 20.34 -4.08
N ILE A 33 23.38 19.56 -3.79
CA ILE A 33 21.99 19.92 -4.11
C ILE A 33 21.55 21.07 -3.18
N ASP A 34 21.86 20.99 -1.89
CA ASP A 34 21.53 22.01 -0.89
C ASP A 34 22.23 23.35 -1.18
N ASP A 35 23.51 23.31 -1.59
CA ASP A 35 24.26 24.52 -1.97
C ASP A 35 23.68 25.20 -3.21
N GLN A 36 23.30 24.42 -4.24
CA GLN A 36 22.70 24.94 -5.47
C GLN A 36 21.28 25.48 -5.24
N PHE A 37 20.52 24.87 -4.33
CA PHE A 37 19.20 25.35 -3.91
C PHE A 37 19.28 26.67 -3.13
N THR A 38 20.37 26.85 -2.36
CA THR A 38 20.62 28.07 -1.58
C THR A 38 20.96 29.27 -2.47
N GLU A 39 21.72 29.07 -3.56
CA GLU A 39 21.99 30.13 -4.54
C GLU A 39 20.72 30.59 -5.29
N LEU A 40 19.81 29.68 -5.59
CA LEU A 40 18.55 29.99 -6.28
C LEU A 40 17.59 30.81 -5.40
N ASN A 41 17.52 30.50 -4.10
CA ASN A 41 16.68 31.22 -3.14
C ASN A 41 17.16 32.65 -2.87
N ASN A 42 18.48 32.89 -2.85
CA ASN A 42 19.05 34.24 -2.68
C ASN A 42 18.85 35.17 -3.89
N SER A 43 18.39 34.65 -5.03
CA SER A 43 18.09 35.46 -6.22
C SER A 43 16.69 36.09 -6.21
N GLY A 44 15.87 35.82 -5.18
CA GLY A 44 14.54 36.41 -5.01
C GLY A 44 13.51 35.99 -6.08
N LYS A 45 13.77 34.93 -6.84
CA LYS A 45 12.88 34.43 -7.92
C LYS A 45 11.86 33.39 -7.47
N VAL A 46 11.82 33.05 -6.19
CA VAL A 46 11.12 31.86 -5.70
C VAL A 46 10.46 32.18 -4.35
N GLU A 47 9.17 32.54 -4.37
CA GLU A 47 8.30 32.46 -3.20
C GLU A 47 7.66 31.07 -3.23
N VAL A 48 8.27 30.11 -2.54
CA VAL A 48 7.84 28.71 -2.53
C VAL A 48 7.18 28.40 -1.19
N ALA A 49 5.85 28.45 -1.18
CA ALA A 49 5.04 27.79 -0.18
C ALA A 49 4.89 26.31 -0.58
N TYR A 50 5.81 25.45 -0.13
CA TYR A 50 5.67 24.00 -0.23
C TYR A 50 5.31 23.44 1.16
N GLU A 51 4.02 23.35 1.46
CA GLU A 51 3.50 22.31 2.34
C GLU A 51 2.91 21.20 1.48
N ASP A 52 3.74 20.54 0.67
CA ASP A 52 3.34 19.33 -0.07
C ASP A 52 3.65 18.10 0.80
N THR A 53 2.96 18.00 1.94
CA THR A 53 3.05 16.80 2.77
C THR A 53 2.14 15.73 2.17
N LEU A 54 2.73 14.63 1.69
CA LEU A 54 1.98 13.42 1.36
C LEU A 54 1.12 13.04 2.56
N SER A 55 -0.20 13.14 2.42
CA SER A 55 -1.16 12.84 3.50
C SER A 55 -2.08 11.70 3.09
N ILE A 56 -2.36 10.82 4.05
CA ILE A 56 -3.34 9.75 3.93
C ILE A 56 -4.58 10.16 4.73
N LYS A 57 -5.73 10.19 4.07
CA LYS A 57 -7.04 10.40 4.71
C LYS A 57 -7.87 9.14 4.58
N TYR A 58 -8.61 8.82 5.63
CA TYR A 58 -9.65 7.80 5.63
C TYR A 58 -11.00 8.50 5.56
N ILE A 59 -11.72 8.32 4.46
CA ILE A 59 -12.97 9.02 4.18
C ILE A 59 -14.12 8.02 3.99
N ASP A 60 -15.35 8.53 3.92
CA ASP A 60 -16.57 7.75 3.62
C ASP A 60 -16.76 6.54 4.55
N ALA A 61 -16.53 6.75 5.84
CA ALA A 61 -16.67 5.72 6.86
C ALA A 61 -18.08 5.12 6.87
N LYS A 62 -18.17 3.80 6.71
CA LYS A 62 -19.43 3.05 6.71
C LYS A 62 -19.29 1.73 7.47
N THR A 63 -20.27 1.40 8.30
CA THR A 63 -20.41 0.03 8.82
C THR A 63 -21.00 -0.86 7.74
N ILE A 64 -20.33 -1.97 7.46
CA ILE A 64 -20.67 -2.91 6.40
C ILE A 64 -20.73 -4.32 6.95
N ARG A 65 -21.38 -5.21 6.19
CA ARG A 65 -21.32 -6.65 6.42
C ARG A 65 -20.48 -7.31 5.35
N ALA A 66 -19.42 -7.99 5.74
CA ALA A 66 -18.46 -8.60 4.83
C ALA A 66 -18.35 -10.10 5.04
N THR A 67 -18.03 -10.82 3.97
CA THR A 67 -17.62 -12.22 3.99
C THR A 67 -16.24 -12.34 3.34
N TRP A 68 -15.78 -13.56 3.10
CA TRP A 68 -14.57 -13.84 2.35
C TRP A 68 -14.80 -14.93 1.29
N TYR A 69 -13.95 -14.95 0.26
CA TYR A 69 -13.98 -15.95 -0.81
C TYR A 69 -13.63 -17.34 -0.27
N GLY A 70 -14.57 -18.29 -0.40
CA GLY A 70 -14.31 -19.69 -0.11
C GLY A 70 -13.24 -20.33 -1.02
N PRO A 71 -12.93 -21.63 -0.83
CA PRO A 71 -11.98 -22.34 -1.70
C PRO A 71 -12.48 -22.40 -3.15
N GLY A 72 -11.55 -22.54 -4.11
CA GLY A 72 -11.84 -22.78 -5.53
C GLY A 72 -11.79 -21.56 -6.45
N PHE A 73 -11.55 -20.36 -5.91
CA PHE A 73 -11.42 -19.14 -6.72
C PHE A 73 -9.97 -18.80 -7.10
N HIS A 74 -8.99 -19.30 -6.34
CA HIS A 74 -7.58 -18.98 -6.56
C HIS A 74 -7.13 -19.33 -7.98
N GLY A 75 -6.47 -18.38 -8.66
CA GLY A 75 -6.01 -18.52 -10.04
C GLY A 75 -7.03 -18.14 -11.11
N ASN A 76 -8.30 -17.90 -10.75
CA ASN A 76 -9.31 -17.41 -11.70
C ASN A 76 -9.12 -15.92 -11.98
N LEU A 77 -9.65 -15.44 -13.10
CA LEU A 77 -9.70 -14.01 -13.38
C LEU A 77 -10.80 -13.34 -12.54
N THR A 78 -10.48 -12.18 -11.96
CA THR A 78 -11.45 -11.26 -11.38
C THR A 78 -12.12 -10.41 -12.45
N SER A 79 -13.15 -9.66 -12.08
CA SER A 79 -13.83 -8.70 -12.95
C SER A 79 -12.95 -7.52 -13.37
N SER A 80 -11.84 -7.24 -12.67
CA SER A 80 -10.83 -6.27 -13.14
C SER A 80 -9.87 -6.86 -14.18
N GLY A 81 -9.95 -8.16 -14.44
CA GLY A 81 -9.01 -8.91 -15.29
C GLY A 81 -7.72 -9.34 -14.59
N GLU A 82 -7.58 -9.11 -13.28
CA GLU A 82 -6.44 -9.60 -12.50
C GLU A 82 -6.62 -11.08 -12.16
N VAL A 83 -5.54 -11.84 -12.00
CA VAL A 83 -5.62 -13.20 -11.46
C VAL A 83 -5.87 -13.10 -9.95
N PHE A 84 -6.91 -13.77 -9.46
CA PHE A 84 -7.26 -13.80 -8.05
C PHE A 84 -6.24 -14.61 -7.25
N ASP A 85 -5.54 -13.92 -6.36
CA ASP A 85 -4.73 -14.53 -5.32
C ASP A 85 -5.50 -14.51 -3.99
N GLN A 86 -5.75 -15.70 -3.42
CA GLN A 86 -6.50 -15.82 -2.18
C GLN A 86 -5.73 -15.28 -0.97
N GLU A 87 -4.40 -15.17 -1.05
CA GLU A 87 -3.53 -14.69 0.03
C GLU A 87 -3.18 -13.20 -0.14
N ALA A 88 -3.46 -12.60 -1.30
CA ALA A 88 -3.30 -11.16 -1.52
C ALA A 88 -4.33 -10.34 -0.72
N PHE A 89 -4.12 -9.02 -0.62
CA PHE A 89 -5.01 -8.13 0.15
C PHE A 89 -5.97 -7.43 -0.79
N THR A 90 -6.96 -8.18 -1.26
CA THR A 90 -7.92 -7.74 -2.26
C THR A 90 -9.36 -8.02 -1.82
N ALA A 91 -10.30 -7.35 -2.49
CA ALA A 91 -11.72 -7.52 -2.21
C ALA A 91 -12.59 -7.30 -3.45
N ALA A 92 -13.78 -7.90 -3.42
CA ALA A 92 -14.86 -7.60 -4.33
C ALA A 92 -15.79 -6.56 -3.74
N HIS A 93 -16.21 -5.61 -4.59
CA HIS A 93 -17.26 -4.65 -4.24
C HIS A 93 -18.08 -4.28 -5.48
N ARG A 94 -19.37 -3.98 -5.31
CA ARG A 94 -20.33 -3.84 -6.42
C ARG A 94 -20.00 -2.68 -7.36
N THR A 95 -19.72 -1.52 -6.79
CA THR A 95 -19.72 -0.26 -7.54
C THR A 95 -18.44 0.56 -7.39
N LEU A 96 -17.70 0.43 -6.28
CA LEU A 96 -16.39 1.06 -6.14
C LEU A 96 -15.49 0.79 -7.37
N PRO A 97 -14.81 1.82 -7.89
CA PRO A 97 -13.87 1.65 -8.98
C PRO A 97 -12.79 0.62 -8.63
N PHE A 98 -12.35 -0.15 -9.63
CA PHE A 98 -11.19 -1.02 -9.44
C PHE A 98 -9.95 -0.19 -9.09
N GLY A 99 -9.10 -0.73 -8.24
CA GLY A 99 -7.93 -0.03 -7.69
C GLY A 99 -8.23 0.85 -6.47
N THR A 100 -9.50 1.05 -6.10
CA THR A 100 -9.85 1.75 -4.86
C THR A 100 -9.22 1.03 -3.68
N MET A 101 -8.47 1.77 -2.86
CA MET A 101 -7.89 1.27 -1.63
C MET A 101 -8.85 1.52 -0.48
N VAL A 102 -9.10 0.51 0.33
CA VAL A 102 -10.10 0.56 1.40
C VAL A 102 -9.50 0.00 2.66
N ARG A 103 -9.55 0.76 3.76
CA ARG A 103 -9.29 0.24 5.09
C ARG A 103 -10.55 -0.44 5.61
N VAL A 104 -10.42 -1.68 6.04
CA VAL A 104 -11.47 -2.40 6.76
C VAL A 104 -11.00 -2.69 8.17
N THR A 105 -11.87 -2.46 9.15
CA THR A 105 -11.61 -2.70 10.59
C THR A 105 -12.68 -3.62 11.14
N ASN A 106 -12.30 -4.72 11.76
CA ASN A 106 -13.23 -5.62 12.41
C ASN A 106 -13.66 -5.05 13.77
N LEU A 107 -14.94 -4.73 13.89
CA LEU A 107 -15.50 -4.04 15.06
C LEU A 107 -15.49 -4.89 16.34
N LYS A 108 -15.21 -6.20 16.24
CA LYS A 108 -15.13 -7.09 17.41
C LYS A 108 -13.77 -7.11 18.09
N ASN A 109 -12.70 -6.77 17.36
CA ASN A 109 -11.31 -6.94 17.84
C ASN A 109 -10.38 -5.79 17.44
N ASP A 110 -10.89 -4.74 16.78
CA ASP A 110 -10.17 -3.57 16.30
C ASP A 110 -9.01 -3.85 15.31
N LYS A 111 -8.87 -5.10 14.84
CA LYS A 111 -7.90 -5.43 13.79
C LYS A 111 -8.31 -4.79 12.48
N SER A 112 -7.34 -4.27 11.73
CA SER A 112 -7.60 -3.62 10.45
C SER A 112 -6.59 -4.01 9.39
N VAL A 113 -7.04 -3.98 8.13
CA VAL A 113 -6.21 -4.17 6.94
C VAL A 113 -6.63 -3.19 5.86
N ILE A 114 -5.72 -2.90 4.94
CA ILE A 114 -6.04 -2.18 3.71
C ILE A 114 -6.12 -3.19 2.57
N VAL A 115 -7.21 -3.16 1.81
CA VAL A 115 -7.43 -4.01 0.64
C VAL A 115 -7.64 -3.17 -0.62
N LYS A 116 -7.26 -3.74 -1.77
CA LYS A 116 -7.55 -3.17 -3.09
C LYS A 116 -8.84 -3.78 -3.63
N ILE A 117 -9.76 -2.95 -4.12
CA ILE A 117 -10.92 -3.44 -4.88
C ILE A 117 -10.48 -3.91 -6.26
N ASN A 118 -10.62 -5.21 -6.55
CA ASN A 118 -10.26 -5.76 -7.86
C ASN A 118 -11.30 -6.74 -8.44
N ASP A 119 -12.44 -6.92 -7.78
CA ASP A 119 -13.51 -7.78 -8.29
C ASP A 119 -14.91 -7.19 -8.05
N ARG A 120 -15.92 -7.80 -8.67
CA ARG A 120 -17.34 -7.47 -8.50
C ARG A 120 -18.05 -8.54 -7.68
N GLY A 121 -18.93 -8.05 -6.82
CA GLY A 121 -19.61 -8.83 -5.81
C GLY A 121 -19.90 -7.94 -4.60
N PRO A 122 -20.46 -8.48 -3.51
CA PRO A 122 -21.00 -9.84 -3.39
C PRO A 122 -22.29 -10.02 -4.19
N GLY A 123 -22.69 -11.26 -4.47
CA GLY A 123 -23.98 -11.54 -5.13
C GLY A 123 -25.22 -11.22 -4.28
N SER A 124 -25.09 -11.25 -2.94
CA SER A 124 -26.19 -11.01 -2.00
C SER A 124 -26.27 -9.56 -1.56
N LEU A 125 -27.42 -8.90 -1.76
CA LEU A 125 -27.66 -7.49 -1.38
C LEU A 125 -27.46 -7.18 0.12
N TYR A 126 -27.36 -8.20 0.98
CA TYR A 126 -27.11 -8.05 2.41
C TYR A 126 -25.62 -8.03 2.81
N LEU A 127 -24.72 -8.17 1.84
CA LEU A 127 -23.26 -8.15 2.03
C LEU A 127 -22.67 -7.05 1.16
N ASP A 128 -21.77 -6.24 1.68
CA ASP A 128 -21.15 -5.14 0.95
C ASP A 128 -19.82 -5.55 0.29
N LEU A 129 -19.12 -6.55 0.83
CA LEU A 129 -17.72 -6.83 0.48
C LEU A 129 -17.36 -8.32 0.64
N ASP A 130 -16.67 -8.90 -0.36
CA ASP A 130 -16.05 -10.23 -0.27
C ASP A 130 -14.53 -10.06 -0.19
N LEU A 131 -13.94 -10.38 0.97
CA LEU A 131 -12.49 -10.30 1.19
C LEU A 131 -11.77 -11.52 0.63
N SER A 132 -10.50 -11.36 0.27
CA SER A 132 -9.60 -12.50 0.11
C SER A 132 -9.44 -13.26 1.45
N LYS A 133 -9.00 -14.52 1.37
CA LYS A 133 -8.71 -15.35 2.55
C LYS A 133 -7.59 -14.76 3.39
N GLY A 134 -6.54 -14.20 2.76
CA GLY A 134 -5.44 -13.52 3.43
C GLY A 134 -5.92 -12.34 4.28
N ALA A 135 -6.72 -11.45 3.70
CA ALA A 135 -7.28 -10.30 4.42
C ALA A 135 -8.23 -10.74 5.56
N ALA A 136 -9.09 -11.74 5.30
CA ALA A 136 -9.99 -12.28 6.31
C ALA A 136 -9.27 -12.94 7.49
N ARG A 137 -8.10 -13.55 7.24
CA ARG A 137 -7.24 -14.11 8.29
C ARG A 137 -6.70 -13.03 9.21
N GLU A 138 -6.15 -11.96 8.65
CA GLU A 138 -5.61 -10.85 9.45
C GLU A 138 -6.68 -10.12 10.27
N LEU A 139 -7.93 -10.14 9.82
CA LEU A 139 -9.08 -9.62 10.56
C LEU A 139 -9.63 -10.59 11.61
N ASP A 140 -9.08 -11.80 11.77
CA ASP A 140 -9.61 -12.92 12.56
C ASP A 140 -11.07 -13.27 12.25
N MET A 141 -11.50 -13.21 10.98
CA MET A 141 -12.90 -13.49 10.61
C MET A 141 -13.11 -14.79 9.84
N LEU A 142 -12.07 -15.58 9.60
CA LEU A 142 -12.18 -16.85 8.85
C LEU A 142 -13.22 -17.80 9.45
N LEU A 143 -13.15 -18.05 10.77
CA LEU A 143 -14.06 -18.97 11.46
C LEU A 143 -15.48 -18.42 11.56
N ALA A 144 -15.63 -17.10 11.69
CA ALA A 144 -16.94 -16.47 11.73
C ALA A 144 -17.65 -16.51 10.36
N GLY A 145 -16.88 -16.55 9.27
CA GLY A 145 -17.36 -16.52 7.89
C GLY A 145 -17.84 -15.12 7.46
N VAL A 146 -18.64 -14.48 8.31
CA VAL A 146 -19.21 -13.15 8.09
C VAL A 146 -18.93 -12.26 9.30
N ALA A 147 -18.59 -11.00 9.07
CA ALA A 147 -18.34 -10.02 10.13
C ALA A 147 -18.93 -8.64 9.81
N GLU A 148 -19.26 -7.89 10.87
CA GLU A 148 -19.52 -6.46 10.77
C GLU A 148 -18.19 -5.72 10.83
N LEU A 149 -17.90 -4.93 9.80
CA LEU A 149 -16.66 -4.19 9.66
C LEU A 149 -16.95 -2.70 9.51
N LYS A 150 -16.04 -1.85 9.95
CA LYS A 150 -15.97 -0.45 9.51
C LYS A 150 -15.11 -0.38 8.25
N MET A 151 -15.66 0.17 7.17
CA MET A 151 -15.00 0.40 5.90
C MET A 151 -14.74 1.89 5.70
N GLU A 152 -13.54 2.26 5.27
CA GLU A 152 -13.17 3.63 4.91
C GLU A 152 -12.34 3.63 3.62
N ILE A 153 -12.62 4.56 2.72
CA ILE A 153 -11.81 4.75 1.50
C ILE A 153 -10.50 5.43 1.90
N VAL A 154 -9.39 4.90 1.38
CA VAL A 154 -8.05 5.48 1.58
C VAL A 154 -7.80 6.47 0.45
N GLN A 155 -7.69 7.74 0.81
CA GLN A 155 -7.37 8.84 -0.11
C GLN A 155 -5.94 9.32 0.15
N PHE A 156 -5.13 9.34 -0.90
CA PHE A 156 -3.80 9.93 -0.89
C PHE A 156 -3.89 11.36 -1.42
N SER A 157 -3.23 12.32 -0.78
CA SER A 157 -3.13 13.71 -1.24
C SER A 157 -1.68 14.15 -1.20
N GLY A 158 -1.23 14.88 -2.23
CA GLY A 158 0.17 15.35 -2.35
C GLY A 158 0.99 14.66 -3.45
N VAL A 159 0.37 14.34 -4.60
CA VAL A 159 1.12 13.99 -5.82
C VAL A 159 0.93 15.12 -6.82
N LEU A 160 2.02 15.81 -7.13
CA LEU A 160 2.12 16.70 -8.29
C LEU A 160 1.56 15.97 -9.51
N ASN A 161 0.47 16.47 -10.09
CA ASN A 161 0.14 16.13 -11.47
C ASN A 161 1.28 16.69 -12.31
N PRO A 162 2.13 15.88 -12.98
CA PRO A 162 2.90 16.44 -14.06
C PRO A 162 1.88 16.93 -15.09
N ILE A 163 1.76 18.26 -15.22
CA ILE A 163 1.16 18.88 -16.39
C ILE A 163 2.11 18.50 -17.53
N VAL A 164 1.85 17.35 -18.15
CA VAL A 164 2.33 17.12 -19.51
C VAL A 164 1.39 17.95 -20.38
N SER A 165 1.69 19.24 -20.53
CA SER A 165 1.23 19.95 -21.71
C SER A 165 2.15 19.51 -22.85
N ALA A 166 1.61 18.73 -23.77
CA ALA A 166 2.20 18.62 -25.09
C ALA A 166 1.79 19.89 -25.85
N ASP A 167 2.78 20.68 -26.24
CA ASP A 167 2.65 21.66 -27.34
C ASP A 167 2.75 20.93 -28.69
#